data_AF-A0A090Z6K1-F1
#
_entry.id   AF-A0A090Z6K1-F1
#
_cell.length_a   1.000
_cell.length_b   1.000
_cell.length_c   1.000
_cell.angle_alpha   90.00
_cell.angle_beta   90.00
_cell.angle_gamma   90.00
#
_symmetry.space_group_name_H-M   'P 1'
#
loop_
_entity.id
_entity.type
_entity.pdbx_description
1 polymer ?
#
loop_
_entity_poly.entity_id
_entity_poly.type
_entity_poly.pdbx_seq_one_letter_code
_entity_poly.pdbx_strand_id
1 'polypeptide(L)'
;MVYWLLLLVTIIFEVAGTIAMKLSNGLTKFVPSVLIFVFYGICFSVFAIVVKKIHLSIAYAIWSGVGTLLITIISVYFFKEHISLFQAFCILFIVLGVIGLKVSSAS
;
A
#
# COMPACT_ATOMS: atom_id res chain seq x y z
N MET A 1 7.61 -12.30 14.64
CA MET A 1 6.98 -12.94 13.45
C MET A 1 5.60 -12.39 13.12
N VAL A 2 4.65 -12.35 14.06
CA VAL A 2 3.23 -11.99 13.78
C VAL A 2 3.06 -10.57 13.20
N TYR A 3 3.87 -9.60 13.63
CA TYR A 3 3.80 -8.20 13.18
C TYR A 3 4.11 -8.00 11.69
N TRP A 4 4.98 -8.81 11.09
CA TRP A 4 5.27 -8.74 9.65
C TRP A 4 4.07 -9.24 8.83
N LEU A 5 3.38 -10.24 9.37
CA LEU A 5 2.16 -10.81 8.78
C LEU A 5 1.00 -9.81 8.86
N LEU A 6 0.86 -9.11 10.00
CA LEU A 6 -0.09 -8.00 10.17
C LEU A 6 0.20 -6.86 9.18
N LEU A 7 1.47 -6.52 8.94
CA LEU A 7 1.87 -5.49 7.97
C LEU A 7 1.48 -5.89 6.54
N LEU A 8 1.67 -7.16 6.19
CA LEU A 8 1.24 -7.72 4.91
C LEU A 8 -0.29 -7.63 4.75
N VAL A 9 -1.04 -7.98 5.79
CA VAL A 9 -2.51 -7.83 5.82
C VAL A 9 -2.92 -6.37 5.67
N THR A 10 -2.26 -5.44 6.36
CA THR A 10 -2.49 -3.99 6.21
C THR A 10 -2.35 -3.56 4.75
N ILE A 11 -1.28 -3.96 4.08
CA ILE A 11 -1.03 -3.60 2.67
C ILE A 11 -2.12 -4.19 1.77
N ILE A 12 -2.54 -5.44 1.98
CA ILE A 12 -3.61 -6.05 1.18
C ILE A 12 -4.92 -5.25 1.33
N PHE A 13 -5.27 -4.85 2.55
CA PHE A 13 -6.47 -4.05 2.81
C PHE A 13 -6.38 -2.64 2.20
N GLU A 14 -5.22 -2.00 2.27
CA GLU A 14 -4.96 -0.71 1.62
C GLU A 14 -5.15 -0.81 0.10
N VAL A 15 -4.53 -1.83 -0.51
CA VAL A 15 -4.59 -2.08 -1.95
C VAL A 15 -6.04 -2.32 -2.37
N ALA A 16 -6.78 -3.17 -1.64
CA ALA A 16 -8.20 -3.41 -1.87
C ALA A 16 -9.05 -2.13 -1.76
N GLY A 17 -8.80 -1.31 -0.73
CA GLY A 17 -9.45 -0.02 -0.53
C GLY A 17 -9.16 0.96 -1.67
N THR A 18 -7.92 1.00 -2.16
CA THR A 18 -7.49 1.88 -3.25
C THR A 18 -8.10 1.47 -4.59
N ILE A 19 -8.19 0.17 -4.85
CA ILE A 19 -8.89 -0.36 -6.04
C ILE A 19 -10.38 -0.04 -5.96
N ALA A 20 -11.00 -0.24 -4.80
CA ALA A 20 -12.40 0.12 -4.58
C ALA A 20 -12.62 1.63 -4.77
N MET A 21 -11.66 2.47 -4.40
CA MET A 21 -11.68 3.91 -4.65
C MET A 21 -11.69 4.23 -6.13
N LYS A 22 -10.78 3.62 -6.90
CA LYS A 22 -10.75 3.77 -8.37
C LYS A 22 -12.05 3.27 -9.01
N LEU A 23 -12.62 2.17 -8.51
CA LEU A 23 -13.87 1.58 -9.00
C LEU A 23 -15.12 2.39 -8.61
N SER A 24 -15.07 3.16 -7.52
CA SER A 24 -16.19 4.00 -7.06
C SER A 24 -16.50 5.16 -8.01
N ASN A 25 -15.61 5.44 -8.98
CA ASN A 25 -15.73 6.51 -9.96
C ASN A 25 -15.98 7.87 -9.28
N GLY A 26 -15.15 8.20 -8.28
CA GLY A 26 -15.28 9.45 -7.50
C GLY A 26 -16.41 9.42 -6.46
N LEU A 27 -16.57 8.30 -5.75
CA LEU A 27 -17.59 8.07 -4.71
C LEU A 27 -19.05 7.99 -5.21
N THR A 28 -19.26 7.98 -6.51
CA THR A 28 -20.59 7.97 -7.14
C THR A 28 -21.37 6.68 -6.87
N LYS A 29 -20.69 5.56 -6.58
CA LYS A 29 -21.32 4.27 -6.27
C LYS A 29 -21.29 3.97 -4.77
N PHE A 30 -22.48 3.79 -4.20
CA PHE A 30 -22.69 3.58 -2.75
C PHE A 30 -21.93 2.38 -2.18
N VAL A 31 -21.97 1.24 -2.88
CA VAL A 31 -21.32 -0.02 -2.43
C VAL A 31 -19.80 0.10 -2.32
N PRO A 32 -19.04 0.48 -3.37
CA PRO A 32 -17.60 0.66 -3.26
C PRO A 32 -17.22 1.81 -2.33
N SER A 33 -18.02 2.88 -2.22
CA SER A 33 -17.77 3.97 -1.27
C SER A 33 -17.74 3.49 0.19
N VAL A 34 -18.71 2.69 0.61
CA VAL A 34 -18.71 2.09 1.96
C VAL A 34 -17.52 1.15 2.14
N LEU A 35 -17.20 0.36 1.12
CA LEU A 35 -16.09 -0.58 1.16
C LEU A 35 -14.72 0.12 1.35
N ILE A 36 -14.53 1.31 0.76
CA ILE A 36 -13.32 2.13 0.97
C ILE A 36 -13.16 2.44 2.45
N PHE A 37 -14.20 2.97 3.11
CA PHE A 37 -14.13 3.34 4.53
C PHE A 37 -13.87 2.13 5.42
N VAL A 38 -14.51 0.99 5.13
CA VAL A 38 -14.30 -0.25 5.89
C VAL A 38 -12.87 -0.75 5.72
N PHE A 39 -12.38 -0.84 4.48
CA PHE A 39 -11.03 -1.34 4.21
C PHE A 39 -9.94 -0.42 4.73
N TYR A 40 -10.07 0.89 4.53
CA TYR A 40 -9.13 1.86 5.10
C TYR A 40 -9.19 1.90 6.63
N GLY A 41 -10.38 1.79 7.23
CA GLY A 41 -10.54 1.73 8.68
C GLY A 41 -9.84 0.52 9.30
N ILE A 42 -10.00 -0.66 8.69
CA ILE A 42 -9.28 -1.88 9.11
C ILE A 42 -7.78 -1.72 8.87
N CYS A 43 -7.37 -1.27 7.68
CA CYS A 43 -5.98 -1.02 7.33
C CYS A 43 -5.28 -0.15 8.38
N PHE A 44 -5.83 1.03 8.68
CA PHE A 44 -5.26 1.96 9.65
C PHE A 44 -5.22 1.39 11.06
N SER A 45 -6.27 0.66 11.47
CA SER A 45 -6.32 0.03 12.79
C SER A 45 -5.21 -1.01 12.96
N VAL A 46 -5.00 -1.86 11.96
CA VAL A 46 -3.93 -2.86 11.97
C VAL A 46 -2.55 -2.19 11.88
N PHE A 47 -2.41 -1.17 11.03
CA PHE A 47 -1.15 -0.43 10.87
C PHE A 47 -0.72 0.23 12.19
N ALA A 48 -1.66 0.84 12.92
CA ALA A 48 -1.39 1.43 14.22
C ALA A 48 -0.86 0.41 15.25
N ILE A 49 -1.30 -0.85 15.16
CA ILE A 49 -0.79 -1.94 16.02
C ILE A 49 0.63 -2.34 15.60
N VAL A 50 0.91 -2.39 14.29
CA VAL A 50 2.25 -2.73 13.78
C VAL A 50 3.28 -1.66 14.15
N VAL A 51 2.94 -0.38 14.00
CA VAL A 51 3.80 0.75 14.35
C VAL A 51 4.14 0.81 15.86
N LYS A 52 3.28 0.25 16.73
CA LYS A 52 3.63 0.10 18.16
C LYS A 52 4.70 -0.96 18.43
N LYS A 53 4.98 -1.84 17.46
CA LYS A 53 5.90 -2.99 17.60
C LYS A 53 7.21 -2.81 16.85
N ILE A 54 7.23 -2.02 15.77
CA ILE A 54 8.42 -1.72 14.97
C ILE A 54 8.61 -0.22 14.84
N HIS A 55 9.83 0.24 14.54
CA HIS A 55 10.09 1.67 14.32
C HIS A 55 9.16 2.23 13.24
N LEU A 56 8.50 3.34 13.57
CA LEU A 56 7.58 4.06 12.68
C LEU A 56 8.17 4.24 11.28
N SER A 57 9.43 4.67 11.18
CA SER A 57 10.12 4.92 9.91
C SER A 57 10.18 3.68 9.01
N ILE A 58 10.45 2.50 9.58
CA ILE A 58 10.54 1.24 8.83
C ILE A 58 9.15 0.78 8.41
N ALA A 59 8.18 0.82 9.35
CA ALA A 59 6.81 0.43 9.09
C ALA A 59 6.22 1.23 7.93
N TYR A 60 6.39 2.55 7.97
CA TYR A 60 5.87 3.46 6.97
C TYR A 60 6.59 3.32 5.63
N ALA A 61 7.92 3.13 5.63
CA ALA A 61 8.67 2.89 4.40
C ALA A 61 8.19 1.63 3.67
N ILE A 62 8.01 0.52 4.39
CA ILE A 62 7.54 -0.74 3.81
C ILE A 62 6.08 -0.61 3.36
N TRP A 63 5.22 -0.05 4.20
CA TRP A 63 3.81 0.14 3.90
C TRP A 63 3.62 0.97 2.63
N SER A 64 4.24 2.15 2.58
CA SER A 64 4.16 3.04 1.42
C SER A 64 4.84 2.44 0.17
N GLY A 65 6.01 1.81 0.31
CA GLY A 65 6.74 1.23 -0.82
C GLY A 65 6.03 0.04 -1.46
N VAL A 66 5.70 -0.96 -0.64
CA VAL A 66 5.03 -2.18 -1.11
C VAL A 66 3.60 -1.89 -1.54
N GLY A 67 2.88 -1.04 -0.82
CA GLY A 67 1.54 -0.57 -1.22
C GLY A 67 1.56 0.09 -2.59
N THR A 68 2.46 1.06 -2.81
CA THR A 68 2.60 1.75 -4.11
C THR A 68 2.92 0.77 -5.23
N LEU A 69 3.83 -0.18 -5.00
CA LEU A 69 4.15 -1.20 -6.00
C LEU A 69 2.95 -2.06 -6.39
N LEU A 70 2.23 -2.61 -5.40
CA LEU A 70 1.06 -3.45 -5.66
C LEU A 70 -0.04 -2.65 -6.37
N ILE A 71 -0.33 -1.44 -5.91
CA ILE A 71 -1.32 -0.54 -6.52
C ILE A 71 -0.94 -0.28 -7.99
N THR A 72 0.34 -0.02 -8.25
CA THR A 72 0.85 0.23 -9.61
C THR A 72 0.64 -0.98 -10.50
N ILE A 73 1.08 -2.17 -10.07
CA ILE A 73 0.94 -3.42 -10.83
C ILE A 73 -0.54 -3.69 -11.13
N ILE A 74 -1.41 -3.53 -10.14
CA ILE A 74 -2.84 -3.75 -10.29
C ILE A 74 -3.47 -2.68 -11.19
N SER A 75 -3.02 -1.43 -11.12
CA SER A 75 -3.51 -0.36 -11.98
C SER A 75 -3.18 -0.63 -13.45
N VAL A 76 -1.96 -1.09 -13.76
CA VAL A 76 -1.60 -1.52 -15.12
C VAL A 76 -2.43 -2.70 -15.57
N TYR A 77 -2.57 -3.72 -14.73
CA TYR A 77 -3.22 -4.97 -15.14
C TYR A 77 -4.74 -4.85 -15.26
N PHE A 78 -5.38 -4.20 -14.28
CA PHE A 78 -6.83 -4.14 -14.15
C PHE A 78 -7.43 -2.93 -14.86
N PHE A 79 -6.78 -1.76 -14.75
CA PHE A 79 -7.27 -0.51 -15.36
C PHE A 79 -6.61 -0.21 -16.71
N LYS A 80 -5.62 -1.01 -17.14
CA LYS A 80 -4.86 -0.80 -18.39
C LYS A 80 -4.32 0.63 -18.49
N GLU A 81 -3.96 1.22 -17.35
CA GLU A 81 -3.36 2.55 -17.36
C GLU A 81 -1.98 2.49 -18.01
N HIS A 82 -1.75 3.40 -18.95
CA HIS A 82 -0.46 3.57 -19.59
C HIS A 82 0.51 4.21 -18.60
N ILE A 83 1.40 3.40 -18.06
CA ILE A 83 2.52 3.89 -17.26
C ILE A 83 3.64 4.28 -18.21
N SER A 84 4.10 5.52 -18.12
CA SER A 84 5.29 5.98 -18.84
C SER A 84 6.52 5.24 -18.33
N LEU A 85 7.47 4.90 -19.22
CA LEU A 85 8.76 4.29 -18.85
C LEU A 85 9.47 5.07 -17.72
N PHE A 86 9.33 6.40 -17.72
CA PHE A 86 9.88 7.26 -16.68
C PHE A 86 9.20 7.05 -15.32
N GLN A 87 7.88 6.90 -15.29
CA GLN A 87 7.11 6.63 -14.07
C GLN A 87 7.47 5.26 -13.48
N ALA A 88 7.61 4.23 -14.33
CA ALA A 88 8.07 2.92 -13.90
C ALA A 88 9.47 2.99 -13.27
N PHE A 89 10.39 3.76 -13.87
CA PHE A 89 11.74 3.97 -13.34
C PHE A 89 11.73 4.64 -11.96
N CYS A 90 10.92 5.70 -11.78
CA CYS A 90 10.77 6.37 -10.49
C CYS A 90 10.22 5.42 -9.41
N ILE A 91 9.21 4.62 -9.74
CA ILE A 91 8.66 3.63 -8.82
C ILE A 91 9.73 2.63 -8.42
N LEU A 92 10.52 2.14 -9.37
CA LEU A 92 11.63 1.22 -9.11
C LEU A 92 12.66 1.81 -8.14
N PHE A 93 12.96 3.10 -8.27
CA PHE A 93 13.81 3.85 -7.32
C PHE A 93 13.22 3.93 -5.91
N ILE A 94 11.91 4.13 -5.78
CA ILE A 94 11.21 4.09 -4.49
C ILE A 94 11.37 2.72 -3.84
N VAL A 95 11.21 1.63 -4.59
CA VAL A 95 11.41 0.27 -4.07
C VAL A 95 12.83 0.08 -3.54
N LEU A 96 13.83 0.48 -4.32
CA LEU A 96 15.23 0.38 -3.93
C LEU A 96 15.52 1.17 -2.66
N GLY A 97 14.96 2.38 -2.53
CA GLY A 97 15.06 3.18 -1.31
C GLY A 97 14.46 2.49 -0.09
N VAL A 98 13.29 1.85 -0.25
CA VAL A 98 12.63 1.10 0.84
C VAL A 98 13.41 -0.15 1.24
N ILE A 99 13.97 -0.88 0.28
CA ILE A 99 14.87 -2.01 0.56
C ILE A 99 16.12 -1.52 1.30
N GLY A 100 16.72 -0.40 0.87
CA GLY A 100 17.87 0.22 1.53
C GLY A 100 17.59 0.60 2.98
N LEU A 101 16.44 1.23 3.26
CA LEU A 101 16.01 1.55 4.62
C LEU A 101 15.81 0.30 5.49
N LYS A 102 15.22 -0.75 4.92
CA LYS A 102 15.02 -2.04 5.61
C LYS A 102 16.35 -2.69 5.97
N VAL A 103 17.35 -2.60 5.10
CA VAL A 103 18.70 -3.13 5.37
C VAL A 103 19.42 -2.27 6.41
N SER A 104 19.37 -0.94 6.28
CA SER A 104 20.05 -0.04 7.22
C SER A 104 19.49 -0.09 8.64
N SER A 105 18.19 -0.35 8.80
CA SER A 105 17.59 -0.54 10.13
C SER A 105 17.75 -1.96 10.69
N ALA A 106 18.23 -2.91 9.89
CA ALA A 106 18.52 -4.27 10.34
C ALA A 106 19.96 -4.43 10.87
N SER A 107 20.80 -3.40 10.69
CA SER A 107 22.13 -3.24 11.27
C SER A 107 22.07 -2.40 12.54
#